data_AF-A0AB36PI41-F1
#
_entry.id   AF-A0AB36PI41-F1
#
_cell.length_a   1.000
_cell.length_b   1.000
_cell.length_c   1.000
_cell.angle_alpha   90.00
_cell.angle_beta   90.00
_cell.angle_gamma   90.00
#
_symmetry.space_group_name_H-M   'P 1'
#
loop_
_entity.id
_entity.type
_entity.pdbx_description
1 polymer ?
#
loop_
_entity_poly.entity_id
_entity_poly.type
_entity_poly.pdbx_seq_one_letter_code
_entity_poly.pdbx_strand_id
1 'polypeptide(L)'
;MTHVLRARRLLTEEGWFDDHQLRVADGVIAAIEPIPVGVTERDAERLCPAYIDTHVHGGAGVDVMDDAPDVLDKLAMHKAREGVGSWLPTTVTAPLNTIHAALKRIAQRCQRGGPGAQVLGSYLEGPYFTPQNKGAHPPGNAANLLI
;
A
#
# COMPACT_ATOMS: atom_id res chain seq x y z
N MET A 1 19.09 -14.16 -4.57
CA MET A 1 19.43 -13.48 -5.85
C MET A 1 19.82 -12.05 -5.52
N THR A 2 20.88 -11.52 -6.13
CA THR A 2 21.40 -10.18 -5.83
C THR A 2 21.12 -9.23 -6.99
N HIS A 3 20.62 -8.05 -6.68
CA HIS A 3 20.35 -6.98 -7.64
C HIS A 3 20.99 -5.66 -7.17
N VAL A 4 21.35 -4.81 -8.13
CA VAL A 4 21.89 -3.47 -7.87
C VAL A 4 21.05 -2.47 -8.64
N LEU A 5 20.60 -1.42 -7.96
CA LEU A 5 19.91 -0.28 -8.57
C LEU A 5 20.77 0.98 -8.36
N ARG A 6 21.11 1.68 -9.43
CA ARG A 6 21.94 2.88 -9.43
C ARG A 6 21.06 4.10 -9.62
N ALA A 7 21.14 5.05 -8.71
CA ALA A 7 20.31 6.25 -8.77
C ALA A 7 21.18 7.50 -8.79
N ARG A 8 20.76 8.51 -9.57
CA ARG A 8 21.38 9.85 -9.47
C ARG A 8 21.11 10.47 -8.11
N ARG A 9 19.91 10.28 -7.58
CA ARG A 9 19.55 10.69 -6.21
C ARG A 9 18.85 9.56 -5.49
N LEU A 10 19.37 9.16 -4.34
CA LEU A 10 18.82 8.12 -3.49
C LEU A 10 18.40 8.74 -2.16
N LEU A 11 17.13 8.60 -1.79
CA LEU A 11 16.59 9.11 -0.52
C LEU A 11 16.73 8.03 0.57
N THR A 12 17.36 8.39 1.68
CA THR A 12 17.43 7.61 2.92
C THR A 12 16.79 8.38 4.07
N GLU A 13 16.81 7.81 5.28
CA GLU A 13 16.43 8.55 6.49
C GLU A 13 17.38 9.72 6.81
N GLU A 14 18.64 9.65 6.36
CA GLU A 14 19.65 10.70 6.53
C GLU A 14 19.55 11.81 5.47
N GLY A 15 18.67 11.63 4.47
CA GLY A 15 18.42 12.60 3.41
C GLY A 15 18.82 12.09 2.03
N TRP A 16 19.18 13.01 1.14
CA TRP A 16 19.52 12.68 -0.25
C TRP A 16 20.99 12.40 -0.41
N PHE A 17 21.31 11.25 -0.99
CA PHE A 17 22.64 10.92 -1.50
C PHE A 17 22.65 11.02 -3.01
N ASP A 18 23.67 11.70 -3.55
CA ASP A 18 23.87 11.79 -4.99
C ASP A 18 24.81 10.67 -5.46
N ASP A 19 24.52 10.10 -6.63
CA ASP A 19 25.30 9.02 -7.26
C ASP A 19 25.59 7.80 -6.36
N HIS A 20 24.52 7.23 -5.80
CA HIS A 20 24.58 6.03 -4.96
C HIS A 20 23.85 4.84 -5.58
N GLN A 21 24.27 3.64 -5.20
CA GLN A 21 23.63 2.38 -5.57
C GLN A 21 23.06 1.66 -4.35
N LEU A 22 21.91 1.02 -4.56
CA LEU A 22 21.24 0.13 -3.63
C LEU A 22 21.54 -1.31 -4.02
N ARG A 23 22.20 -2.08 -3.15
CA ARG A 23 22.36 -3.53 -3.32
C ARG A 23 21.27 -4.25 -2.53
N VAL A 24 20.48 -5.04 -3.24
CA VAL A 24 19.42 -5.88 -2.66
C VAL A 24 19.84 -7.33 -2.76
N ALA A 25 19.84 -8.05 -1.65
CA ALA A 25 20.12 -9.48 -1.59
C ALA A 25 18.95 -10.17 -0.88
N ASP A 26 18.39 -11.21 -1.51
CA ASP A 26 17.33 -12.04 -0.92
C ASP A 26 16.14 -11.23 -0.36
N GLY A 27 15.74 -10.18 -1.09
CA GLY A 27 14.61 -9.33 -0.76
C GLY A 27 14.88 -8.25 0.28
N VAL A 28 16.10 -8.15 0.80
CA VAL A 28 16.51 -7.13 1.78
C VAL A 28 17.56 -6.20 1.21
N ILE A 29 17.52 -4.94 1.65
CA ILE A 29 18.57 -3.97 1.36
C ILE A 29 19.83 -4.43 2.11
N ALA A 30 20.85 -4.83 1.36
CA ALA A 30 22.12 -5.31 1.90
C ALA A 30 23.15 -4.19 2.04
N ALA A 31 23.10 -3.18 1.17
CA ALA A 31 23.96 -2.00 1.26
C ALA A 31 23.39 -0.81 0.46
N ILE A 32 23.74 0.40 0.91
CA ILE A 32 23.64 1.65 0.16
C ILE A 32 25.05 2.21 0.13
N GLU A 33 25.61 2.41 -1.06
CA GLU A 33 27.02 2.79 -1.23
C GLU A 33 27.19 3.70 -2.45
N PRO A 34 28.26 4.53 -2.51
CA PRO A 34 28.56 5.31 -3.69
C PRO A 34 28.70 4.43 -4.94
N ILE A 35 28.28 4.94 -6.10
CA ILE A 35 28.51 4.26 -7.37
C ILE A 35 30.02 4.21 -7.64
N PRO A 36 30.60 3.04 -7.98
CA PRO A 36 32.03 2.93 -8.26
C PRO A 36 32.49 3.84 -9.40
N VAL A 37 33.72 4.37 -9.28
CA VAL A 37 34.34 5.20 -10.32
C VAL A 37 34.38 4.44 -11.64
N GLY A 38 34.02 5.12 -12.73
CA GLY A 38 33.95 4.55 -14.08
C GLY A 38 32.59 3.98 -14.47
N VAL A 39 31.64 3.87 -13.53
CA VAL A 39 30.27 3.46 -13.83
C VAL A 39 29.41 4.68 -14.17
N THR A 40 29.01 4.79 -15.43
CA THR A 40 28.21 5.92 -15.95
C THR A 40 26.70 5.65 -15.96
N GLU A 41 26.30 4.38 -15.88
CA GLU A 41 24.90 3.96 -15.93
C GLU A 41 24.11 4.41 -14.69
N ARG A 42 22.85 4.81 -14.90
CA ARG A 42 21.88 5.16 -13.86
C ARG A 42 20.55 4.52 -14.22
N ASP A 43 20.04 3.67 -13.34
CA ASP A 43 18.78 2.96 -13.49
C ASP A 43 17.58 3.89 -13.18
N ALA A 44 17.80 4.91 -12.35
CA ALA A 44 16.79 5.89 -11.97
C ALA A 44 17.37 7.29 -11.74
N GLU A 45 16.57 8.32 -12.05
CA GLU A 45 16.86 9.71 -11.65
C GLU A 45 16.71 9.88 -10.14
N ARG A 46 15.66 9.29 -9.57
CA ARG A 46 15.37 9.32 -8.14
C ARG A 46 14.95 7.92 -7.69
N LEU A 47 15.56 7.46 -6.62
CA LEU A 47 15.18 6.24 -5.93
C LEU A 47 14.76 6.61 -4.50
N CYS A 48 13.52 6.31 -4.15
CA CYS A 48 12.95 6.59 -2.84
C CYS A 48 12.40 5.30 -2.24
N PRO A 49 12.23 5.24 -0.90
CA PRO A 49 11.38 4.24 -0.28
C PRO A 49 9.99 4.29 -0.92
N ALA A 50 9.42 3.11 -1.19
CA ALA A 50 8.05 3.03 -1.68
C ALA A 50 7.08 3.57 -0.61
N TYR A 51 5.98 4.18 -1.04
CA TYR A 51 4.99 4.74 -0.13
C TYR A 51 4.23 3.65 0.63
N ILE A 52 3.74 4.01 1.81
CA ILE A 52 2.79 3.22 2.59
C ILE A 52 1.46 3.98 2.58
N ASP A 53 0.43 3.42 1.93
CA ASP A 53 -0.89 4.03 1.87
C ASP A 53 -1.81 3.46 2.95
N THR A 54 -2.05 4.24 4.00
CA THR A 54 -2.77 3.78 5.18
C THR A 54 -4.29 3.88 5.07
N HIS A 55 -4.82 4.55 4.04
CA HIS A 55 -6.26 4.79 3.90
C HIS A 55 -6.66 4.94 2.43
N VAL A 56 -7.19 3.86 1.86
CA VAL A 56 -7.70 3.84 0.48
C VAL A 56 -8.88 2.89 0.33
N HIS A 57 -9.97 3.39 -0.25
CA HIS A 57 -11.20 2.63 -0.50
C HIS A 57 -11.19 1.88 -1.83
N GLY A 58 -10.60 2.47 -2.87
CA GLY A 58 -10.73 1.95 -4.22
C GLY A 58 -9.79 2.61 -5.20
N GLY A 59 -9.89 2.21 -6.46
CA GLY A 59 -9.01 2.63 -7.55
C GLY A 59 -9.14 1.71 -8.75
N ALA A 60 -8.64 2.14 -9.92
CA ALA A 60 -8.75 1.38 -11.17
C ALA A 60 -10.17 0.84 -11.49
N GLY A 61 -11.21 1.58 -11.08
CA GLY A 61 -12.62 1.24 -11.32
C GLY A 61 -13.19 0.11 -10.45
N VAL A 62 -12.54 -0.23 -9.33
CA VAL A 62 -13.07 -1.18 -8.33
C VAL A 62 -12.92 -0.60 -6.92
N ASP A 63 -13.71 -1.11 -5.98
CA ASP A 63 -13.73 -0.73 -4.56
C ASP A 63 -13.39 -1.93 -3.66
N VAL A 64 -12.72 -1.72 -2.53
CA VAL A 64 -12.37 -2.75 -1.54
C VAL A 64 -13.60 -3.54 -1.06
N MET A 65 -14.77 -2.89 -1.06
CA MET A 65 -16.02 -3.52 -0.67
C MET A 65 -16.60 -4.47 -1.73
N ASP A 66 -16.15 -4.39 -2.98
CA ASP A 66 -16.60 -5.27 -4.08
C ASP A 66 -16.25 -6.74 -3.78
N ASP A 67 -17.18 -7.65 -4.11
CA ASP A 67 -17.06 -9.09 -3.82
C ASP A 67 -16.37 -9.91 -4.93
N ALA A 68 -15.90 -9.27 -5.98
CA ALA A 68 -15.18 -9.98 -7.04
C ALA A 68 -13.80 -10.47 -6.52
N PRO A 69 -13.38 -11.70 -6.88
CA PRO A 69 -12.21 -12.34 -6.29
C PRO A 69 -10.87 -11.65 -6.61
N ASP A 70 -10.80 -10.88 -7.70
CA ASP A 70 -9.59 -10.22 -8.20
C ASP A 70 -9.44 -8.75 -7.75
N VAL A 71 -10.42 -8.22 -7.01
CA VAL A 71 -10.48 -6.80 -6.57
C VAL A 71 -9.21 -6.36 -5.87
N LEU A 72 -8.77 -7.11 -4.85
CA LEU A 72 -7.59 -6.74 -4.05
C LEU A 72 -6.29 -6.83 -4.86
N ASP A 73 -6.19 -7.76 -5.81
CA ASP A 73 -5.01 -7.87 -6.69
C ASP A 73 -4.97 -6.74 -7.71
N LYS A 74 -6.12 -6.39 -8.29
CA LYS A 74 -6.25 -5.26 -9.20
C LYS A 74 -5.88 -3.95 -8.50
N LEU A 75 -6.37 -3.75 -7.28
CA LEU A 75 -6.01 -2.59 -6.46
C LEU A 75 -4.52 -2.61 -6.10
N ALA A 76 -3.98 -3.70 -5.58
CA ALA A 76 -2.56 -3.81 -5.23
C ALA A 76 -1.63 -3.49 -6.41
N MET A 77 -1.95 -3.98 -7.61
CA MET A 77 -1.21 -3.67 -8.83
C MET A 77 -1.36 -2.22 -9.26
N HIS A 78 -2.55 -1.62 -9.10
CA HIS A 78 -2.75 -0.21 -9.37
C HIS A 78 -1.95 0.67 -8.41
N LYS A 79 -2.00 0.39 -7.10
CA LYS A 79 -1.22 1.09 -6.07
C LYS A 79 0.29 1.00 -6.33
N ALA A 80 0.79 -0.17 -6.74
CA ALA A 80 2.20 -0.32 -7.11
C ALA A 80 2.64 0.60 -8.26
N ARG A 81 1.76 0.83 -9.25
CA ARG A 81 2.04 1.77 -10.36
C ARG A 81 2.10 3.23 -9.91
N GLU A 82 1.53 3.56 -8.75
CA GLU A 82 1.57 4.88 -8.12
C GLU A 82 2.78 5.06 -7.18
N GLY A 83 3.66 4.05 -7.08
CA GLY A 83 4.82 4.06 -6.18
C GLY A 83 4.53 3.58 -4.75
N VAL A 84 3.34 3.02 -4.50
CA VAL A 84 2.98 2.44 -3.20
C VAL A 84 3.50 1.01 -3.10
N GLY A 85 4.33 0.75 -2.09
CA GLY A 85 4.89 -0.58 -1.84
C GLY A 85 4.00 -1.42 -0.93
N SER A 86 3.28 -0.78 -0.03
CA SER A 86 2.38 -1.44 0.91
C SER A 86 1.20 -0.56 1.29
N TRP A 87 0.08 -1.17 1.69
CA TRP A 87 -1.16 -0.45 1.90
C TRP A 87 -2.16 -1.14 2.83
N LEU A 88 -3.16 -0.38 3.28
CA LEU A 88 -4.29 -0.82 4.09
C LEU A 88 -5.61 -0.64 3.30
N PRO A 89 -6.13 -1.71 2.66
CA PRO A 89 -7.47 -1.72 2.10
C PRO A 89 -8.50 -1.24 3.15
N THR A 90 -9.22 -0.18 2.78
CA THR A 90 -10.10 0.53 3.71
C THR A 90 -11.54 0.21 3.42
N THR A 91 -12.21 -0.36 4.43
CA THR A 91 -13.66 -0.57 4.36
C THR A 91 -14.40 0.76 4.46
N VAL A 92 -15.68 0.77 4.11
CA VAL A 92 -16.61 1.87 4.38
C VAL A 92 -17.79 1.34 5.18
N THR A 93 -18.54 2.22 5.84
CA THR A 93 -19.79 1.88 6.53
C THR A 93 -20.74 1.13 5.60
N ALA A 94 -21.07 -0.10 6.00
CA ALA A 94 -21.99 -1.01 5.34
C ALA A 94 -22.62 -1.94 6.39
N PRO A 95 -23.63 -2.76 6.03
CA PRO A 95 -24.12 -3.81 6.92
C PRO A 95 -22.98 -4.69 7.45
N LEU A 96 -23.03 -5.08 8.73
CA LEU A 96 -21.91 -5.77 9.41
C LEU A 96 -21.47 -7.06 8.71
N ASN A 97 -22.40 -7.80 8.10
CA ASN A 97 -22.09 -8.99 7.31
C ASN A 97 -21.20 -8.66 6.08
N THR A 98 -21.42 -7.50 5.45
CA THR A 98 -20.65 -7.02 4.30
C THR A 98 -19.24 -6.60 4.74
N ILE A 99 -19.13 -5.88 5.86
CA ILE A 99 -17.85 -5.52 6.47
C ILE A 99 -17.07 -6.78 6.83
N HIS A 100 -17.70 -7.75 7.50
CA HIS A 100 -17.05 -9.02 7.86
C HIS A 100 -16.58 -9.81 6.63
N ALA A 101 -17.35 -9.80 5.53
CA ALA A 101 -16.93 -10.45 4.29
C ALA A 101 -15.68 -9.76 3.70
N ALA A 102 -15.68 -8.44 3.61
CA ALA A 102 -14.52 -7.67 3.14
C ALA A 102 -13.28 -7.92 4.01
N LEU A 103 -13.42 -7.85 5.34
CA LEU A 103 -12.33 -8.13 6.28
C LEU A 103 -11.77 -9.55 6.14
N LYS A 104 -12.62 -10.56 5.90
CA LYS A 104 -12.16 -11.93 5.64
C LYS A 104 -11.35 -12.03 4.35
N ARG A 105 -11.77 -11.38 3.26
CA ARG A 105 -11.01 -11.34 2.00
C ARG A 105 -9.66 -10.65 2.19
N ILE A 106 -9.65 -9.51 2.90
CA ILE A 106 -8.42 -8.76 3.21
C ILE A 106 -7.47 -9.61 4.06
N ALA A 107 -7.95 -10.25 5.12
CA ALA A 107 -7.15 -11.11 5.99
C ALA A 107 -6.52 -12.28 5.21
N GLN A 108 -7.30 -12.93 4.34
CA GLN A 108 -6.79 -14.00 3.47
C GLN A 108 -5.70 -13.49 2.53
N ARG A 109 -5.90 -12.32 1.92
CA ARG A 109 -4.92 -11.71 1.01
C ARG A 109 -3.65 -11.25 1.71
N CYS A 110 -3.78 -10.74 2.93
CA CYS A 110 -2.67 -10.37 3.80
C CYS A 110 -1.80 -11.59 4.14
N GLN A 111 -2.43 -12.72 4.46
CA GLN A 111 -1.72 -13.95 4.83
C GLN A 111 -1.08 -14.66 3.62
N ARG A 112 -1.77 -14.70 2.48
CA ARG A 112 -1.32 -15.41 1.28
C ARG A 112 -0.29 -14.63 0.48
N GLY A 113 -0.20 -13.32 0.67
CA GLY A 113 0.52 -12.45 -0.25
C GLY A 113 -0.15 -12.42 -1.63
N GLY A 114 0.56 -11.91 -2.63
CA GLY A 114 0.07 -11.78 -4.00
C GLY A 114 0.75 -10.62 -4.74
N PRO A 115 0.32 -10.31 -5.97
CA PRO A 115 0.98 -9.33 -6.82
C PRO A 115 0.81 -7.89 -6.33
N GLY A 116 1.72 -7.00 -6.75
CA GLY A 116 1.63 -5.56 -6.50
C GLY A 116 1.97 -5.16 -5.06
N ALA A 117 1.37 -4.07 -4.60
CA ALA A 117 1.60 -3.52 -3.27
C ALA A 117 1.14 -4.49 -2.18
N GLN A 118 1.97 -4.67 -1.14
CA GLN A 118 1.70 -5.57 -0.04
C GLN A 118 0.52 -5.08 0.82
N VAL A 119 -0.46 -5.94 1.05
CA VAL A 119 -1.53 -5.70 2.02
C VAL A 119 -0.98 -5.93 3.43
N LEU A 120 -1.00 -4.91 4.28
CA LEU A 120 -0.49 -4.97 5.66
C LEU A 120 -1.57 -5.34 6.70
N GLY A 121 -2.83 -5.29 6.31
CA GLY A 121 -3.98 -5.41 7.20
C GLY A 121 -5.19 -4.72 6.59
N SER A 122 -6.09 -4.19 7.42
CA SER A 122 -7.21 -3.35 6.97
C SER A 122 -7.31 -2.10 7.82
N TYR A 123 -7.77 -1.01 7.21
CA TYR A 123 -8.31 0.13 7.94
C TYR A 123 -9.84 -0.02 8.00
N LEU A 124 -10.40 -0.05 9.21
CA LEU A 124 -11.84 -0.14 9.41
C LEU A 124 -12.43 1.27 9.54
N GLU A 125 -12.87 1.86 8.43
CA GLU A 125 -13.55 3.16 8.46
C GLU A 125 -15.06 2.98 8.60
N GLY A 126 -15.54 3.19 9.83
CA GLY A 126 -16.91 2.91 10.21
C GLY A 126 -17.15 1.45 10.62
N PRO A 127 -18.36 1.12 11.09
CA PRO A 127 -19.54 1.98 11.13
C PRO A 127 -19.66 2.81 12.43
N TYR A 128 -18.63 2.82 13.28
CA TYR A 128 -18.68 3.37 14.64
C TYR A 128 -18.26 4.86 14.68
N PHE A 129 -19.13 5.76 14.24
CA PHE A 129 -18.95 7.21 14.38
C PHE A 129 -20.30 7.91 14.63
N THR A 130 -20.27 9.19 15.02
CA THR A 130 -21.49 9.96 15.29
C THR A 130 -22.25 10.26 14.00
N PRO A 131 -23.60 10.18 13.99
CA PRO A 131 -24.40 10.47 12.80
C PRO A 131 -24.15 11.87 12.20
N GLN A 132 -23.80 12.84 13.04
CA GLN A 132 -23.52 14.22 12.65
C GLN A 132 -22.22 14.35 11.84
N ASN A 133 -21.26 13.45 12.06
CA ASN A 133 -19.94 13.46 11.42
C ASN A 133 -19.81 12.37 10.34
N LYS A 134 -20.92 11.88 9.79
CA LYS A 134 -20.92 10.74 8.86
C LYS A 134 -20.26 11.02 7.50
N GLY A 135 -20.10 12.28 7.11
CA GLY A 135 -19.62 12.64 5.78
C GLY A 135 -20.33 11.88 4.64
N ALA A 136 -19.54 11.23 3.78
CA ALA A 136 -20.01 10.43 2.65
C ALA A 136 -20.57 9.05 3.03
N HIS A 137 -20.52 8.65 4.30
CA HIS A 137 -21.01 7.34 4.72
C HIS A 137 -22.55 7.24 4.61
N PRO A 138 -23.08 6.05 4.24
CA PRO A 138 -24.52 5.84 4.10
C PRO A 138 -25.27 6.13 5.41
N PRO A 139 -26.39 6.87 5.37
CA PRO A 139 -27.24 7.07 6.54
C PRO A 139 -27.88 5.73 6.96
N GLY A 140 -28.04 5.51 8.28
CA GLY A 140 -28.73 4.34 8.83
C GLY A 140 -27.87 3.07 9.01
N ASN A 141 -26.67 3.02 8.43
CA ASN A 141 -25.71 1.92 8.65
C ASN A 141 -24.62 2.27 9.67
N ALA A 142 -24.61 3.50 10.20
CA ALA A 142 -23.75 3.86 11.31
C ALA A 142 -24.24 3.11 12.57
N ALA A 143 -23.37 2.30 13.16
CA ALA A 143 -23.64 1.71 14.45
C ALA A 143 -23.47 2.84 15.47
N ASN A 144 -24.55 3.21 16.15
CA ASN A 144 -24.47 4.15 17.25
C ASN A 144 -23.49 3.58 18.27
N LEU A 145 -22.38 4.28 18.47
CA LEU A 145 -21.52 4.11 19.63
C LEU A 145 -22.39 4.43 20.86
N LEU A 146 -22.95 3.39 21.49
CA LEU A 146 -23.45 3.48 22.86
C LEU A 146 -22.22 3.48 23.77
N ILE A 147 -21.55 4.64 23.85
CA ILE A 147 -20.66 4.99 24.95
C ILE A 147 -21.34 6.06 25.79
#